data_AF-Q08P55-F1
#
_entry.id   AF-Q08P55-F1
#
_cell.length_a   1.000
_cell.length_b   1.000
_cell.length_c   1.000
_cell.angle_alpha   90.00
_cell.angle_beta   90.00
_cell.angle_gamma   90.00
#
_symmetry.space_group_name_H-M   'P 1'
#
loop_
_entity.id
_entity.type
_entity.pdbx_description
1 polymer ?
#
loop_
_entity_poly.entity_id
_entity_poly.type
_entity_poly.pdbx_seq_one_letter_code
_entity_poly.pdbx_strand_id
1 'polypeptide(L)'
;MSFWTSAVYDLTHHLERHHLEVATMQWMGRLAFGIAMALCAPVWADAGDGFGKTDIISSKEVSASLNGCTYKVRAEKERPTGYPEPPFNIYARIEADPSGACSTPPAVTLLGTSQYEPDIFINVDPAGFVASYTEWYSIRGMGIFGKANAVRVDLNTASVLRRVQLNGSAVPPNGGGGGPGTATVQHVFIDGSGSLIVIGGYGLNVLCYEYPRVCAYGQGTGYTAVFLNFFTSGQDPLLILY
;
A
#
# COMPACT_ATOMS: atom_id res chain seq x y z
N MET A 1 23.22 72.12 3.74
CA MET A 1 24.04 72.08 2.51
C MET A 1 23.28 71.24 1.51
N SER A 2 22.96 71.84 0.38
CA SER A 2 22.00 71.40 -0.64
C SER A 2 22.71 71.32 -1.98
N PHE A 3 22.48 70.24 -2.75
CA PHE A 3 22.55 70.12 -4.23
C PHE A 3 21.75 68.82 -4.56
N TRP A 4 20.58 68.85 -5.23
CA TRP A 4 20.34 68.83 -6.70
C TRP A 4 21.19 67.74 -7.40
N THR A 5 20.75 66.82 -8.28
CA THR A 5 19.58 66.72 -9.18
C THR A 5 19.49 65.34 -9.82
N SER A 6 18.30 65.04 -10.37
CA SER A 6 17.83 63.92 -11.19
C SER A 6 18.65 63.57 -12.45
N ALA A 7 18.54 62.32 -12.91
CA ALA A 7 18.42 62.00 -14.34
C ALA A 7 17.78 60.61 -14.56
N VAL A 8 16.70 60.62 -15.33
CA VAL A 8 15.94 59.51 -15.91
C VAL A 8 16.44 59.28 -17.34
N TYR A 9 16.67 58.03 -17.75
CA TYR A 9 16.73 57.54 -19.15
C TYR A 9 16.45 56.02 -19.09
N ASP A 10 15.24 55.52 -19.35
CA ASP A 10 14.58 55.28 -20.65
C ASP A 10 15.43 54.39 -21.58
N LEU A 11 15.32 53.05 -21.46
CA LEU A 11 14.46 52.12 -22.22
C LEU A 11 14.75 52.07 -23.74
N THR A 12 14.96 50.83 -24.21
CA THR A 12 14.80 50.32 -25.59
C THR A 12 15.78 50.77 -26.69
N HIS A 13 16.77 49.94 -27.03
CA HIS A 13 16.77 49.01 -28.20
C HIS A 13 18.19 48.55 -28.57
N HIS A 14 18.28 47.29 -29.05
CA HIS A 14 19.38 46.68 -29.83
C HIS A 14 20.70 46.35 -29.09
N LEU A 15 21.35 45.19 -29.22
CA LEU A 15 21.26 44.04 -30.12
C LEU A 15 22.04 42.87 -29.49
N GLU A 16 21.59 41.66 -29.83
CA GLU A 16 22.38 40.43 -30.03
C GLU A 16 23.14 39.70 -28.90
N ARG A 17 22.56 38.53 -28.59
CA ARG A 17 23.18 37.20 -28.75
C ARG A 17 24.60 37.04 -28.17
N HIS A 18 24.65 36.52 -26.96
CA HIS A 18 25.57 35.41 -26.68
C HIS A 18 24.84 34.29 -25.95
N HIS A 19 25.00 33.10 -26.54
CA HIS A 19 24.58 31.80 -26.04
C HIS A 19 24.88 31.60 -24.55
N LEU A 20 23.83 31.34 -23.78
CA LEU A 20 23.93 30.53 -22.56
C LEU A 20 22.80 29.51 -22.64
N GLU A 21 23.21 28.26 -22.89
CA GLU A 21 22.40 27.07 -22.83
C GLU A 21 21.77 26.95 -21.44
N VAL A 22 20.52 27.37 -21.32
CA VAL A 22 19.67 26.96 -20.21
C VAL A 22 19.22 25.55 -20.54
N ALA A 23 19.92 24.57 -19.96
CA ALA A 23 19.44 23.19 -19.89
C ALA A 23 18.09 23.19 -19.16
N THR A 24 17.01 23.26 -19.93
CA THR A 24 15.65 23.01 -19.48
C THR A 24 15.58 21.55 -19.07
N MET A 25 15.79 21.29 -17.77
CA MET A 25 15.53 20.00 -17.17
C MET A 25 14.00 19.81 -17.15
N GLN A 26 13.48 19.24 -18.23
CA GLN A 26 12.10 18.78 -18.33
C GLN A 26 11.88 17.73 -17.22
N TRP A 27 11.14 18.11 -16.19
CA TRP A 27 10.52 17.18 -15.26
C TRP A 27 9.44 16.39 -16.00
N MET A 28 9.85 15.37 -16.75
CA MET A 28 8.95 14.31 -17.20
C MET A 28 8.71 13.36 -16.03
N GLY A 29 7.80 13.74 -15.14
CA GLY A 29 7.21 12.83 -14.19
C GLY A 29 6.50 11.71 -14.95
N ARG A 30 7.03 10.48 -14.85
CA ARG A 30 6.36 9.28 -15.34
C ARG A 30 5.15 9.00 -14.44
N LEU A 31 4.01 9.61 -14.74
CA LEU A 31 2.72 9.17 -14.23
C LEU A 31 2.35 7.88 -14.98
N ALA A 32 2.65 6.73 -14.37
CA ALA A 32 2.10 5.46 -14.81
C ALA A 32 0.62 5.42 -14.41
N PHE A 33 -0.27 5.76 -15.34
CA PHE A 33 -1.71 5.55 -15.19
C PHE A 33 -2.02 4.06 -15.38
N GLY A 34 -2.18 3.32 -14.29
CA GLY A 34 -2.76 1.98 -14.32
C GLY A 34 -4.28 2.09 -14.37
N ILE A 35 -4.89 1.75 -15.51
CA ILE A 35 -6.35 1.61 -15.62
C ILE A 35 -6.75 0.32 -14.91
N ALA A 36 -7.38 0.43 -13.73
CA ALA A 36 -8.04 -0.69 -13.08
C ALA A 36 -9.35 -1.00 -13.83
N MET A 37 -9.33 -1.98 -14.73
CA MET A 37 -10.57 -2.54 -15.28
C MET A 37 -11.18 -3.53 -14.28
N ALA A 38 -12.23 -3.12 -13.60
CA ALA A 38 -13.10 -4.01 -12.85
C ALA A 38 -13.93 -4.85 -13.83
N LEU A 39 -13.39 -5.99 -14.26
CA LEU A 39 -14.15 -6.99 -14.99
C LEU A 39 -15.03 -7.74 -13.99
N CYS A 40 -16.30 -7.35 -13.89
CA CYS A 40 -17.34 -8.21 -13.34
C CYS A 40 -17.49 -9.43 -14.26
N ALA A 41 -16.77 -10.51 -13.99
CA ALA A 41 -17.06 -11.79 -14.63
C ALA A 41 -18.38 -12.35 -14.05
N PRO A 42 -19.28 -12.90 -14.88
CA PRO A 42 -20.42 -13.63 -14.39
C PRO A 42 -19.89 -14.86 -13.65
N VAL A 43 -20.31 -14.99 -12.38
CA VAL A 43 -20.32 -16.28 -11.69
C VAL A 43 -21.16 -17.24 -12.55
N TRP A 44 -20.93 -18.55 -12.41
CA TRP A 44 -21.70 -19.68 -12.97
C TRP A 44 -21.09 -20.31 -14.22
N ALA A 45 -20.06 -21.15 -14.01
CA ALA A 45 -19.87 -22.42 -14.71
C ALA A 45 -18.69 -23.19 -14.08
N ASP A 46 -18.96 -24.10 -13.14
CA ASP A 46 -18.71 -25.52 -13.41
C ASP A 46 -19.41 -26.38 -12.35
N ALA A 47 -20.18 -27.35 -12.84
CA ALA A 47 -20.82 -28.39 -12.05
C ALA A 47 -19.85 -29.57 -11.96
N GLY A 48 -19.44 -29.93 -10.75
CA GLY A 48 -18.58 -31.07 -10.55
C GLY A 48 -18.53 -31.45 -9.08
N ASP A 49 -19.37 -32.41 -8.70
CA ASP A 49 -19.37 -33.07 -7.41
C ASP A 49 -17.96 -33.60 -7.08
N GLY A 50 -17.24 -32.88 -6.24
CA GLY A 50 -15.88 -33.21 -5.83
C GLY A 50 -15.74 -33.03 -4.33
N PHE A 51 -15.87 -34.13 -3.57
CA PHE A 51 -15.34 -34.20 -2.20
C PHE A 51 -13.87 -33.74 -2.24
N GLY A 52 -13.55 -32.63 -1.58
CA GLY A 52 -12.18 -32.13 -1.44
C GLY A 52 -11.82 -30.87 -2.26
N LYS A 53 -12.76 -30.23 -2.96
CA LYS A 53 -12.57 -28.84 -3.43
C LYS A 53 -13.30 -27.90 -2.48
N THR A 54 -12.57 -27.06 -1.75
CA THR A 54 -13.18 -26.05 -0.89
C THR A 54 -13.90 -25.02 -1.76
N ASP A 55 -15.23 -24.98 -1.64
CA ASP A 55 -16.06 -23.96 -2.28
C ASP A 55 -15.64 -22.58 -1.78
N ILE A 56 -15.13 -21.73 -2.66
CA ILE A 56 -14.83 -20.33 -2.33
C ILE A 56 -16.11 -19.51 -2.51
N ILE A 57 -16.59 -18.88 -1.44
CA ILE A 57 -17.88 -18.17 -1.43
C ILE A 57 -17.76 -16.65 -1.53
N SER A 58 -16.60 -16.10 -1.19
CA SER A 58 -16.33 -14.66 -1.28
C SER A 58 -14.92 -14.45 -1.78
N SER A 59 -14.79 -13.57 -2.76
CA SER A 59 -13.48 -13.08 -3.16
C SER A 59 -13.48 -11.61 -3.54
N LYS A 60 -12.61 -10.84 -2.89
CA LYS A 60 -12.22 -9.49 -3.30
C LYS A 60 -10.88 -9.57 -4.00
N GLU A 61 -10.73 -8.93 -5.15
CA GLU A 61 -9.50 -8.96 -5.95
C GLU A 61 -9.12 -7.53 -6.39
N VAL A 62 -7.83 -7.24 -6.32
CA VAL A 62 -7.23 -6.05 -6.92
C VAL A 62 -6.04 -6.47 -7.77
N SER A 63 -5.80 -5.78 -8.88
CA SER A 63 -4.75 -6.13 -9.83
C SER A 63 -3.94 -4.91 -10.27
N ALA A 64 -2.72 -5.17 -10.70
CA ALA A 64 -1.84 -4.20 -11.33
C ALA A 64 -0.91 -4.92 -12.32
N SER A 65 -0.46 -4.23 -13.36
CA SER A 65 0.33 -4.85 -14.44
C SER A 65 1.68 -4.15 -14.59
N LEU A 66 2.73 -4.94 -14.81
CA LEU A 66 4.08 -4.45 -15.10
C LEU A 66 4.77 -5.41 -16.08
N ASN A 67 5.41 -4.86 -17.11
CA ASN A 67 6.18 -5.62 -18.12
C ASN A 67 5.38 -6.80 -18.73
N GLY A 68 4.09 -6.63 -18.95
CA GLY A 68 3.22 -7.67 -19.49
C GLY A 68 2.84 -8.78 -18.51
N CYS A 69 3.25 -8.73 -17.24
CA CYS A 69 2.74 -9.61 -16.19
C CYS A 69 1.60 -8.93 -15.42
N THR A 70 0.61 -9.72 -14.99
CA THR A 70 -0.47 -9.25 -14.12
C THR A 70 -0.26 -9.77 -12.71
N TYR A 71 -0.17 -8.85 -11.76
CA TYR A 71 -0.03 -9.12 -10.34
C TYR A 71 -1.37 -8.88 -9.66
N LYS A 72 -1.75 -9.77 -8.75
CA LYS A 72 -3.04 -9.71 -8.07
C LYS A 72 -2.87 -9.90 -6.57
N VAL A 73 -3.73 -9.22 -5.82
CA VAL A 73 -3.99 -9.52 -4.42
C VAL A 73 -5.44 -9.97 -4.33
N ARG A 74 -5.68 -11.15 -3.76
CA ARG A 74 -7.01 -11.73 -3.63
C ARG A 74 -7.27 -12.13 -2.19
N ALA A 75 -8.36 -11.65 -1.61
CA ALA A 75 -8.89 -12.18 -0.37
C ALA A 75 -9.94 -13.24 -0.70
N GLU A 76 -9.82 -14.45 -0.16
CA GLU A 76 -10.72 -15.57 -0.42
C GLU A 76 -11.25 -16.13 0.90
N LYS A 77 -12.53 -16.49 0.93
CA LYS A 77 -13.13 -17.20 2.06
C LYS A 77 -13.75 -18.51 1.59
N GLU A 78 -13.40 -19.58 2.28
CA GLU A 78 -14.02 -20.89 2.07
C GLU A 78 -15.45 -20.90 2.63
N ARG A 79 -16.31 -21.72 2.03
CA ARG A 79 -17.67 -21.95 2.52
C ARG A 79 -17.61 -22.43 3.97
N PRO A 80 -18.36 -21.81 4.89
CA PRO A 80 -18.45 -22.28 6.25
C PRO A 80 -19.02 -23.70 6.30
N THR A 81 -18.25 -24.65 6.83
CA THR A 81 -18.68 -26.04 7.08
C THR A 81 -18.94 -26.30 8.56
N GLY A 82 -18.64 -25.33 9.44
CA GLY A 82 -18.82 -25.43 10.89
C GLY A 82 -18.43 -24.14 11.62
N TYR A 83 -18.45 -24.19 12.95
CA TYR A 83 -17.97 -23.11 13.82
C TYR A 83 -16.62 -23.49 14.45
N PRO A 84 -15.64 -22.57 14.56
CA PRO A 84 -15.68 -21.19 14.07
C PRO A 84 -15.64 -21.10 12.55
N GLU A 85 -16.18 -19.99 12.02
CA GLU A 85 -16.15 -19.73 10.59
C GLU A 85 -14.70 -19.62 10.08
N PRO A 86 -14.36 -20.16 8.89
CA PRO A 86 -13.01 -20.01 8.33
C PRO A 86 -12.67 -18.53 8.10
N PRO A 87 -11.41 -18.13 8.35
CA PRO A 87 -10.97 -16.76 8.07
C PRO A 87 -10.89 -16.51 6.56
N PHE A 88 -10.82 -15.24 6.17
CA PHE A 88 -10.35 -14.84 4.86
C PHE A 88 -8.85 -15.13 4.75
N ASN A 89 -8.45 -15.81 3.69
CA ASN A 89 -7.05 -15.99 3.28
C ASN A 89 -6.70 -14.92 2.24
N ILE A 90 -5.59 -14.23 2.43
CA ILE A 90 -5.14 -13.15 1.55
C ILE A 90 -3.94 -13.65 0.77
N TYR A 91 -4.04 -13.70 -0.55
CA TYR A 91 -3.02 -14.22 -1.44
C TYR A 91 -2.44 -13.15 -2.33
N ALA A 92 -1.13 -13.22 -2.59
CA ALA A 92 -0.49 -12.60 -3.73
C ALA A 92 -0.42 -13.62 -4.88
N ARG A 93 -0.70 -13.17 -6.10
CA ARG A 93 -0.66 -14.00 -7.30
C ARG A 93 0.05 -13.29 -8.44
N ILE A 94 0.78 -14.06 -9.21
CA ILE A 94 1.32 -13.67 -10.50
C ILE A 94 0.58 -14.49 -11.54
N GLU A 95 0.00 -13.82 -12.52
CA GLU A 95 -0.63 -14.44 -13.68
C GLU A 95 0.05 -13.93 -14.94
N ALA A 96 0.30 -14.84 -15.87
CA ALA A 96 0.73 -14.47 -17.21
C ALA A 96 -0.43 -13.75 -17.91
N ASP A 97 -0.16 -12.60 -18.51
CA ASP A 97 -1.13 -11.95 -19.38
C ASP A 97 -1.30 -12.77 -20.67
N PRO A 98 -2.52 -12.92 -21.22
CA PRO A 98 -2.77 -13.53 -22.52
C PRO A 98 -1.95 -12.95 -23.69
N SER A 99 -1.34 -11.79 -23.55
CA SER A 99 -0.41 -11.23 -24.54
C SER A 99 0.88 -12.05 -24.75
N GLY A 100 1.22 -12.96 -23.82
CA GLY A 100 2.45 -13.76 -23.88
C GLY A 100 3.72 -12.95 -23.60
N ALA A 101 3.60 -11.69 -23.19
CA ALA A 101 4.73 -10.82 -22.87
C ALA A 101 5.34 -11.11 -21.47
N CYS A 102 4.58 -11.77 -20.59
CA CYS A 102 5.08 -12.15 -19.27
C CYS A 102 6.03 -13.35 -19.36
N SER A 103 7.30 -13.14 -19.02
CA SER A 103 8.29 -14.22 -18.89
C SER A 103 8.25 -14.93 -17.54
N THR A 104 7.46 -14.42 -16.58
CA THR A 104 7.38 -14.94 -15.22
C THR A 104 6.35 -16.07 -15.13
N PRO A 105 6.70 -17.24 -14.56
CA PRO A 105 5.74 -18.31 -14.31
C PRO A 105 4.63 -17.88 -13.34
N PRO A 106 3.39 -18.38 -13.52
CA PRO A 106 2.34 -18.16 -12.53
C PRO A 106 2.76 -18.67 -11.14
N ALA A 107 2.48 -17.86 -10.11
CA ALA A 107 2.84 -18.18 -8.74
C ALA A 107 1.81 -17.64 -7.76
N VAL A 108 1.68 -18.28 -6.60
CA VAL A 108 0.76 -17.87 -5.54
C VAL A 108 1.44 -18.01 -4.18
N THR A 109 1.18 -17.09 -3.27
CA THR A 109 1.66 -17.16 -1.89
C THR A 109 0.64 -16.54 -0.94
N LEU A 110 0.46 -17.17 0.23
CA LEU A 110 -0.35 -16.65 1.31
C LEU A 110 0.37 -15.47 1.99
N LEU A 111 -0.29 -14.31 1.99
CA LEU A 111 0.15 -13.10 2.67
C LEU A 111 -0.33 -13.05 4.11
N GLY A 112 -1.50 -13.60 4.43
CA GLY A 112 -2.03 -13.55 5.78
C GLY A 112 -3.48 -13.95 5.83
N THR A 113 -4.08 -13.78 7.01
CA THR A 113 -5.48 -14.11 7.24
C THR A 113 -6.21 -12.96 7.92
N SER A 114 -7.53 -12.91 7.79
CA SER A 114 -8.38 -11.91 8.45
C SER A 114 -9.71 -12.56 8.85
N GLN A 115 -10.21 -12.27 10.05
CA GLN A 115 -11.50 -12.81 10.52
C GLN A 115 -12.68 -12.19 9.76
N TYR A 116 -12.56 -10.92 9.38
CA TYR A 116 -13.55 -10.18 8.61
C TYR A 116 -13.00 -9.83 7.23
N GLU A 117 -13.88 -9.46 6.29
CA GLU A 117 -13.46 -9.14 4.93
C GLU A 117 -12.43 -8.00 4.95
N PRO A 118 -11.21 -8.22 4.43
CA PRO A 118 -10.15 -7.22 4.49
C PRO A 118 -10.31 -6.17 3.37
N ASP A 119 -9.87 -4.96 3.65
CA ASP A 119 -9.48 -4.04 2.59
C ASP A 119 -8.14 -4.46 2.03
N ILE A 120 -8.01 -4.50 0.70
CA ILE A 120 -6.81 -4.96 0.00
C ILE A 120 -6.42 -3.94 -1.06
N PHE A 121 -5.12 -3.76 -1.24
CA PHE A 121 -4.52 -2.81 -2.16
C PHE A 121 -3.25 -3.40 -2.77
N ILE A 122 -2.93 -2.98 -3.98
CA ILE A 122 -1.72 -3.39 -4.70
C ILE A 122 -1.05 -2.17 -5.34
N ASN A 123 0.28 -2.12 -5.30
CA ASN A 123 1.09 -1.23 -6.11
C ASN A 123 2.30 -1.99 -6.66
N VAL A 124 2.74 -1.71 -7.88
CA VAL A 124 3.80 -2.46 -8.57
C VAL A 124 4.87 -1.49 -9.05
N ASP A 125 6.13 -1.84 -8.79
CA ASP A 125 7.32 -1.11 -9.21
C ASP A 125 8.35 -2.10 -9.79
N PRO A 126 9.28 -1.70 -10.67
CA PRO A 126 10.33 -2.59 -11.16
C PRO A 126 11.17 -3.29 -10.07
N ALA A 127 11.26 -2.76 -8.86
CA ALA A 127 11.98 -3.37 -7.73
C ALA A 127 11.18 -4.41 -6.92
N GLY A 128 9.87 -4.52 -7.19
CA GLY A 128 8.96 -5.38 -6.44
C GLY A 128 7.51 -4.92 -6.54
N PHE A 129 6.55 -5.76 -6.13
CA PHE A 129 5.20 -5.27 -5.87
C PHE A 129 4.88 -5.29 -4.38
N VAL A 130 3.99 -4.40 -3.98
CA VAL A 130 3.53 -4.25 -2.60
C VAL A 130 2.06 -4.62 -2.54
N ALA A 131 1.74 -5.60 -1.69
CA ALA A 131 0.39 -5.95 -1.31
C ALA A 131 0.11 -5.36 0.08
N SER A 132 -0.91 -4.52 0.20
CA SER A 132 -1.31 -3.96 1.50
C SER A 132 -2.72 -4.37 1.84
N TYR A 133 -2.99 -4.57 3.12
CA TYR A 133 -4.31 -4.97 3.57
C TYR A 133 -4.58 -4.63 5.04
N THR A 134 -5.84 -4.50 5.38
CA THR A 134 -6.29 -4.42 6.78
C THR A 134 -6.63 -5.82 7.28
N GLU A 135 -5.87 -6.32 8.25
CA GLU A 135 -6.20 -7.54 8.98
C GLU A 135 -7.17 -7.22 10.10
N TRP A 136 -8.38 -7.78 10.04
CA TRP A 136 -9.37 -7.63 11.10
C TRP A 136 -9.39 -8.85 12.01
N TYR A 137 -9.41 -8.61 13.31
CA TYR A 137 -9.46 -9.66 14.33
C TYR A 137 -10.29 -9.21 15.52
N SER A 138 -10.84 -10.15 16.25
CA SER A 138 -11.60 -9.89 17.48
C SER A 138 -10.86 -10.40 18.70
N ILE A 139 -10.87 -9.62 19.78
CA ILE A 139 -10.43 -10.05 21.11
C ILE A 139 -11.67 -10.18 21.98
N ARG A 140 -11.84 -11.36 22.58
CA ARG A 140 -13.00 -11.67 23.43
C ARG A 140 -13.10 -10.66 24.58
N GLY A 141 -14.26 -10.04 24.71
CA GLY A 141 -14.53 -9.04 25.75
C GLY A 141 -13.98 -7.64 25.47
N MET A 142 -13.31 -7.41 24.33
CA MET A 142 -12.74 -6.11 23.96
C MET A 142 -13.25 -5.57 22.63
N GLY A 143 -13.68 -6.44 21.71
CA GLY A 143 -14.28 -6.04 20.44
C GLY A 143 -13.41 -6.37 19.22
N ILE A 144 -13.61 -5.61 18.14
CA ILE A 144 -12.93 -5.78 16.85
C ILE A 144 -11.78 -4.77 16.73
N PHE A 145 -10.64 -5.27 16.28
CA PHE A 145 -9.41 -4.51 16.07
C PHE A 145 -8.87 -4.78 14.66
N GLY A 146 -8.05 -3.84 14.18
CA GLY A 146 -7.43 -3.93 12.86
C GLY A 146 -5.93 -3.70 12.91
N LYS A 147 -5.19 -4.38 12.04
CA LYS A 147 -3.76 -4.14 11.80
C LYS A 147 -3.59 -3.76 10.34
N ALA A 148 -2.86 -2.69 10.09
CA ALA A 148 -2.49 -2.31 8.74
C ALA A 148 -1.21 -3.06 8.36
N ASN A 149 -1.29 -3.87 7.31
CA ASN A 149 -0.17 -4.64 6.78
C ASN A 149 0.24 -4.08 5.42
N ALA A 150 1.55 -4.00 5.16
CA ALA A 150 2.09 -3.86 3.83
C ALA A 150 3.21 -4.88 3.62
N VAL A 151 3.16 -5.59 2.49
CA VAL A 151 4.01 -6.73 2.21
C VAL A 151 4.69 -6.52 0.87
N ARG A 152 6.02 -6.51 0.89
CA ARG A 152 6.83 -6.58 -0.32
C ARG A 152 6.83 -8.03 -0.81
N VAL A 153 6.48 -8.21 -2.07
CA VAL A 153 6.43 -9.50 -2.73
C VAL A 153 7.37 -9.49 -3.94
N ASP A 154 8.07 -10.60 -4.13
CA ASP A 154 8.95 -10.81 -5.27
C ASP A 154 8.16 -10.95 -6.58
N LEU A 155 8.61 -10.25 -7.62
CA LEU A 155 7.94 -10.20 -8.94
C LEU A 155 8.05 -11.49 -9.74
N ASN A 156 8.91 -12.42 -9.35
CA ASN A 156 9.20 -13.64 -10.10
C ASN A 156 8.67 -14.91 -9.43
N THR A 157 8.55 -14.89 -8.11
CA THR A 157 8.24 -16.08 -7.31
C THR A 157 6.99 -15.93 -6.45
N ALA A 158 6.41 -14.72 -6.38
CA ALA A 158 5.38 -14.35 -5.41
C ALA A 158 5.79 -14.52 -3.94
N SER A 159 7.08 -14.74 -3.65
CA SER A 159 7.56 -14.93 -2.28
C SER A 159 7.52 -13.61 -1.48
N VAL A 160 7.21 -13.72 -0.19
CA VAL A 160 7.22 -12.58 0.73
C VAL A 160 8.66 -12.21 1.06
N LEU A 161 9.08 -11.02 0.66
CA LEU A 161 10.44 -10.51 0.92
C LEU A 161 10.50 -9.66 2.18
N ARG A 162 9.42 -8.92 2.49
CA ARG A 162 9.31 -8.07 3.67
C ARG A 162 7.87 -7.89 4.06
N ARG A 163 7.59 -7.89 5.36
CA ARG A 163 6.32 -7.47 5.94
C ARG A 163 6.55 -6.31 6.88
N VAL A 164 5.68 -5.31 6.79
CA VAL A 164 5.56 -4.26 7.80
C VAL A 164 4.12 -4.24 8.30
N GLN A 165 3.98 -3.97 9.60
CA GLN A 165 2.69 -3.99 10.28
C GLN A 165 2.61 -2.78 11.19
N LEU A 166 1.47 -2.08 11.14
CA LEU A 166 1.12 -0.98 12.02
C LEU A 166 -0.09 -1.39 12.86
N ASN A 167 -0.06 -1.04 14.14
CA ASN A 167 -1.12 -1.31 15.08
C ASN A 167 -1.50 -0.04 15.84
N GLY A 168 -2.81 0.20 16.00
CA GLY A 168 -3.29 1.17 16.96
C GLY A 168 -3.14 0.65 18.39
N SER A 169 -3.01 1.55 19.36
CA SER A 169 -2.99 1.22 20.79
C SER A 169 -3.46 2.40 21.63
N ALA A 170 -3.99 2.10 22.81
CA ALA A 170 -4.20 3.09 23.86
C ALA A 170 -3.03 3.06 24.85
N VAL A 171 -2.43 4.22 25.12
CA VAL A 171 -1.53 4.43 26.25
C VAL A 171 -2.15 5.48 27.18
N PRO A 172 -2.60 5.09 28.38
CA PRO A 172 -3.19 6.00 29.35
C PRO A 172 -2.19 7.09 29.80
N PRO A 173 -2.66 8.32 30.08
CA PRO A 173 -1.79 9.42 30.51
C PRO A 173 -1.14 9.17 31.88
N ASN A 174 -1.70 8.28 32.70
CA ASN A 174 -1.17 7.91 34.01
C ASN A 174 -0.16 6.74 33.96
N GLY A 175 0.27 6.31 32.77
CA GLY A 175 1.18 5.17 32.62
C GLY A 175 0.55 3.82 32.98
N GLY A 176 -0.78 3.74 33.09
CA GLY A 176 -1.50 2.51 33.34
C GLY A 176 -1.42 1.50 32.18
N GLY A 177 -1.96 0.31 32.41
CA GLY A 177 -2.05 -0.73 31.39
C GLY A 177 -2.82 -0.24 30.15
N GLY A 178 -2.15 -0.23 29.01
CA GLY A 178 -2.73 0.15 27.73
C GLY A 178 -3.68 -0.88 27.14
N GLY A 179 -4.21 -0.57 25.97
CA GLY A 179 -5.12 -1.44 25.23
C GLY A 179 -4.75 -1.57 23.75
N PRO A 180 -5.23 -2.63 23.06
CA PRO A 180 -5.17 -2.71 21.61
C PRO A 180 -6.06 -1.62 21.00
N GLY A 181 -5.65 -1.12 19.85
CA GLY A 181 -6.42 -0.24 19.00
C GLY A 181 -6.45 -0.76 17.57
N THR A 182 -6.96 0.06 16.67
CA THR A 182 -7.10 -0.29 15.25
C THR A 182 -6.14 0.54 14.43
N ALA A 183 -5.55 -0.06 13.41
CA ALA A 183 -4.94 0.62 12.27
C ALA A 183 -5.51 -0.02 10.99
N THR A 184 -5.93 0.82 10.05
CA THR A 184 -6.47 0.39 8.74
C THR A 184 -5.60 0.91 7.61
N VAL A 185 -5.68 0.29 6.44
CA VAL A 185 -5.13 0.81 5.18
C VAL A 185 -6.28 1.42 4.39
N GLN A 186 -6.12 2.65 3.91
CA GLN A 186 -7.06 3.32 3.01
C GLN A 186 -6.44 3.59 1.63
N HIS A 187 -5.16 3.95 1.60
CA HIS A 187 -4.40 4.15 0.37
C HIS A 187 -2.97 3.66 0.53
N VAL A 188 -2.40 3.18 -0.57
CA VAL A 188 -1.00 2.81 -0.67
C VAL A 188 -0.43 3.26 -2.02
N PHE A 189 0.76 3.84 -1.99
CA PHE A 189 1.49 4.15 -3.22
C PHE A 189 3.00 4.11 -3.00
N ILE A 190 3.72 3.92 -4.10
CA ILE A 190 5.17 3.98 -4.16
C ILE A 190 5.53 5.31 -4.82
N ASP A 191 6.36 6.11 -4.15
CA ASP A 191 6.83 7.35 -4.75
C ASP A 191 8.00 7.11 -5.73
N GLY A 192 8.40 8.14 -6.48
CA GLY A 192 9.50 8.03 -7.45
C GLY A 192 10.87 7.74 -6.83
N SER A 193 11.01 7.79 -5.51
CA SER A 193 12.24 7.42 -4.79
C SER A 193 12.26 5.95 -4.34
N GLY A 194 11.18 5.19 -4.58
CA GLY A 194 11.04 3.82 -4.10
C GLY A 194 10.61 3.75 -2.62
N SER A 195 10.11 4.86 -2.07
CA SER A 195 9.52 4.88 -0.73
C SER A 195 8.08 4.42 -0.78
N LEU A 196 7.68 3.58 0.18
CA LEU A 196 6.30 3.15 0.34
C LEU A 196 5.58 4.12 1.26
N ILE A 197 4.45 4.65 0.81
CA ILE A 197 3.58 5.53 1.60
C ILE A 197 2.26 4.80 1.84
N VAL A 198 1.95 4.60 3.12
CA VAL A 198 0.70 4.00 3.60
C VAL A 198 -0.11 5.06 4.31
N ILE A 199 -1.33 5.28 3.85
CA ILE A 199 -2.28 6.21 4.47
C ILE A 199 -3.45 5.40 4.99
N GLY A 200 -3.91 5.72 6.20
CA GLY A 200 -5.05 5.06 6.77
C GLY A 200 -5.59 5.71 8.03
N GLY A 201 -6.55 5.03 8.65
CA GLY A 201 -7.10 5.44 9.93
C GLY A 201 -6.45 4.70 11.09
N TYR A 202 -6.34 5.35 12.24
CA TYR A 202 -5.99 4.69 13.49
C TYR A 202 -6.97 5.05 14.61
N GLY A 203 -7.15 4.11 15.53
CA GLY A 203 -7.96 4.31 16.73
C GLY A 203 -7.10 4.58 17.95
N LEU A 204 -7.68 5.29 18.92
CA LEU A 204 -7.09 5.62 20.23
C LEU A 204 -6.03 6.72 20.11
N ASN A 205 -4.87 6.57 20.77
CA ASN A 205 -3.90 7.67 20.90
C ASN A 205 -2.46 7.30 20.56
N VAL A 206 -2.20 6.07 20.11
CA VAL A 206 -0.88 5.59 19.71
C VAL A 206 -0.98 4.75 18.44
N LEU A 207 -0.05 4.95 17.51
CA LEU A 207 0.20 4.07 16.38
C LEU A 207 1.62 3.53 16.49
N CYS A 208 1.78 2.20 16.43
CA CYS A 208 3.09 1.55 16.52
C CYS A 208 3.38 0.70 15.29
N TYR A 209 4.58 0.84 14.75
CA TYR A 209 5.25 -0.16 13.93
C TYR A 209 5.82 -1.27 14.83
N GLU A 210 5.65 -2.54 14.47
CA GLU A 210 5.85 -3.65 15.41
C GLU A 210 7.31 -4.14 15.56
N TYR A 211 8.21 -3.90 14.59
CA TYR A 211 9.60 -4.41 14.68
C TYR A 211 10.67 -3.71 13.79
N PRO A 212 11.65 -3.00 14.38
CA PRO A 212 11.71 -2.59 15.78
C PRO A 212 10.55 -1.63 16.11
N ARG A 213 10.19 -1.54 17.40
CA ARG A 213 8.96 -0.87 17.81
C ARG A 213 9.12 0.65 17.80
N VAL A 214 8.65 1.31 16.74
CA VAL A 214 8.55 2.77 16.66
C VAL A 214 7.08 3.16 16.83
N CYS A 215 6.81 4.07 17.77
CA CYS A 215 5.45 4.52 18.06
C CYS A 215 5.33 6.03 17.91
N ALA A 216 4.23 6.48 17.31
CA ALA A 216 3.80 7.87 17.32
C ALA A 216 2.61 8.03 18.28
N TYR A 217 2.59 9.14 19.01
CA TYR A 217 1.56 9.49 19.98
C TYR A 217 0.82 10.72 19.49
N GLY A 218 -0.51 10.72 19.54
CA GLY A 218 -1.31 11.82 19.01
C GLY A 218 -2.80 11.62 19.20
N GLN A 219 -3.54 12.73 19.14
CA GLN A 219 -5.00 12.78 19.23
C GLN A 219 -5.55 13.11 17.84
N GLY A 220 -5.54 12.12 16.97
CA GLY A 220 -6.03 12.20 15.59
C GLY A 220 -6.75 10.91 15.23
N THR A 221 -7.21 10.81 13.99
CA THR A 221 -7.85 9.60 13.46
C THR A 221 -7.19 9.11 12.19
N GLY A 222 -6.31 9.92 11.58
CA GLY A 222 -5.57 9.60 10.38
C GLY A 222 -4.08 9.42 10.65
N TYR A 223 -3.44 8.65 9.78
CA TYR A 223 -1.99 8.56 9.78
C TYR A 223 -1.42 8.48 8.37
N THR A 224 -0.16 8.88 8.25
CA THR A 224 0.71 8.56 7.13
C THR A 224 1.96 7.88 7.67
N ALA A 225 2.25 6.69 7.14
CA ALA A 225 3.47 5.95 7.42
C ALA A 225 4.33 5.92 6.14
N VAL A 226 5.54 6.48 6.24
CA VAL A 226 6.50 6.55 5.13
C VAL A 226 7.65 5.59 5.41
N PHE A 227 7.75 4.53 4.62
CA PHE A 227 8.86 3.59 4.65
C PHE A 227 9.85 3.95 3.55
N LEU A 228 10.90 4.67 3.92
CA LEU A 228 11.94 5.11 2.98
C LEU A 228 12.68 3.91 2.38
N ASN A 229 12.94 3.96 1.07
CA ASN A 229 13.67 2.92 0.34
C ASN A 229 13.12 1.51 0.62
N PHE A 230 11.79 1.34 0.56
CA PHE A 230 11.09 0.15 1.07
C PHE A 230 11.61 -1.17 0.46
N PHE A 231 12.08 -1.13 -0.79
CA PHE A 231 12.61 -2.26 -1.55
C PHE A 231 14.07 -2.60 -1.26
N THR A 232 14.81 -1.77 -0.53
CA THR A 232 16.26 -1.99 -0.33
C THR A 232 16.69 -1.83 1.11
N SER A 233 15.87 -1.18 1.95
CA SER A 233 16.21 -0.84 3.32
C SER A 233 15.16 -1.35 4.30
N GLY A 234 15.61 -1.93 5.42
CA GLY A 234 14.76 -2.32 6.56
C GLY A 234 14.50 -1.20 7.56
N GLN A 235 14.76 0.07 7.20
CA GLN A 235 14.60 1.22 8.10
C GLN A 235 13.18 1.38 8.63
N ASP A 236 13.13 1.97 9.82
CA ASP A 236 11.88 2.33 10.50
C ASP A 236 11.10 3.38 9.71
N PRO A 237 9.76 3.32 9.77
CA PRO A 237 8.95 4.32 9.11
C PRO A 237 8.99 5.66 9.84
N LEU A 238 8.81 6.74 9.07
CA LEU A 238 8.32 8.00 9.61
C LEU A 238 6.80 7.87 9.80
N LEU A 239 6.34 8.04 11.04
CA LEU A 239 4.92 8.01 11.39
C LEU A 239 4.42 9.42 11.66
N ILE A 240 3.40 9.85 10.92
CA ILE A 240 2.75 11.16 11.05
C ILE A 240 1.28 10.93 11.39
N LEU A 241 0.80 11.52 12.48
CA LEU A 241 -0.59 11.41 12.93
C LEU A 241 -1.30 12.76 12.74
N TYR A 242 -2.57 12.74 12.34
CA TYR A 242 -3.40 13.92 12.10
C TYR A 242 -4.89 13.69 12.32
#